data_AF-A0A8J8FSI7-F1
#
_entry.id   AF-A0A8J8FSI7-F1
#
_cell.length_a   1.000
_cell.length_b   1.000
_cell.length_c   1.000
_cell.angle_alpha   90.00
_cell.angle_beta   90.00
_cell.angle_gamma   90.00
#
_symmetry.space_group_name_H-M   'P 1'
#
loop_
_entity.id
_entity.type
_entity.pdbx_description
1 polymer ?
#
loop_
_entity_poly.entity_id
_entity_poly.type
_entity_poly.pdbx_seq_one_letter_code
_entity_poly.pdbx_strand_id
1 'polypeptide(L)'
;MRPSLSTLKNNWRILVIALVWVFAATSLYFKGLQLGLDLKGGTMVIVKTARPLSTKEMNQTVTILENRLSTFGFKGVKIQPVGRDHLIIMMPGTPPKEAVRLITQQGRFVAKYKGKVVFTGQDVVSVGSPRIERVSGGYQWSVPFRLSAKGAQKFAQVAKNAPGQPIDMYLDNKKVSSPRISQDLAMEAAAGHAPRELEIVGGAPTRKKAEAEAKAIMAVLKSGQLPTRLIPEGVYSISATLGQHFLRMAMIAGAVAFIAVAVIIAARYRKPQIVGPILFTGASEVAFLLGVASATGYTIDLPALAGIILSIGSGVDDLIVITDEIIRGARRGGRGERRKKRKGATGTAEVGLKQRIKRAFSVVIASFVTLAVAMSALFFAGMGLLKGFAIMTVLGALYGVLITRPVYADIVSRLVGGE
;
A
#
# COMPACT_ATOMS: atom_id res chain seq x y z
N MET A 1 30.85 21.70 -30.89
CA MET A 1 31.01 22.12 -29.48
C MET A 1 30.27 21.14 -28.58
N ARG A 2 30.90 20.63 -27.50
CA ARG A 2 30.20 19.81 -26.49
C ARG A 2 29.20 20.73 -25.75
N PRO A 3 27.91 20.36 -25.60
CA PRO A 3 26.97 21.18 -24.84
C PRO A 3 27.48 21.30 -23.39
N SER A 4 27.64 22.52 -22.88
CA SER A 4 28.19 22.73 -21.53
C SER A 4 27.16 22.27 -20.49
N LEU A 5 27.61 21.43 -19.55
CA LEU A 5 26.80 20.86 -18.46
C LEU A 5 26.24 21.92 -17.49
N SER A 6 26.70 23.17 -17.56
CA SER A 6 26.37 24.24 -16.59
C SER A 6 24.94 24.76 -16.72
N THR A 7 24.31 24.71 -17.89
CA THR A 7 22.94 25.21 -18.11
C THR A 7 21.85 24.12 -17.95
N LEU A 8 22.23 22.86 -17.76
CA LEU A 8 21.33 21.79 -17.31
C LEU A 8 21.07 21.88 -15.79
N LYS A 9 22.00 22.47 -15.03
CA LYS A 9 21.91 22.60 -13.57
C LYS A 9 20.71 23.42 -13.08
N ASN A 10 20.16 24.33 -13.88
CA ASN A 10 19.03 25.17 -13.48
C ASN A 10 17.64 24.55 -13.74
N ASN A 11 17.55 23.36 -14.34
CA ASN A 11 16.26 22.68 -14.48
C ASN A 11 15.95 21.91 -13.20
N TRP A 12 15.09 22.46 -12.35
CA TRP A 12 14.68 21.83 -11.09
C TRP A 12 14.14 20.41 -11.28
N ARG A 13 13.56 20.08 -12.44
CA ARG A 13 13.06 18.73 -12.74
C ARG A 13 14.17 17.68 -12.86
N ILE A 14 15.39 18.07 -13.27
CA ILE A 14 16.54 17.17 -13.31
C ILE A 14 16.99 16.82 -11.89
N LEU A 15 16.95 17.81 -10.99
CA LEU A 15 17.15 17.57 -9.56
C LEU A 15 16.09 16.63 -9.00
N VAL A 16 14.82 16.78 -9.42
CA VAL A 16 13.75 15.84 -9.04
C VAL A 16 14.06 14.42 -9.49
N ILE A 17 14.50 14.20 -10.74
CA ILE A 17 14.86 12.86 -11.22
C ILE A 17 16.00 12.26 -10.37
N ALA A 18 17.03 13.04 -10.05
CA ALA A 18 18.11 12.59 -9.17
C ALA A 18 17.60 12.24 -7.76
N LEU A 19 16.74 13.09 -7.20
CA LEU A 19 16.09 12.85 -5.91
C LEU A 19 15.19 11.61 -5.94
N VAL A 20 14.51 11.33 -7.05
CA VAL A 20 13.69 10.12 -7.23
C VAL A 20 14.56 8.86 -7.17
N TRP A 21 15.73 8.85 -7.79
CA TRP A 21 16.67 7.73 -7.68
C TRP A 21 17.16 7.52 -6.25
N VAL A 22 17.53 8.61 -5.56
CA VAL A 22 17.94 8.54 -4.15
C VAL A 22 16.79 8.06 -3.26
N PHE A 23 15.59 8.60 -3.46
CA PHE A 23 14.38 8.22 -2.75
C PHE A 23 14.04 6.74 -2.97
N ALA A 24 14.07 6.27 -4.22
CA ALA A 24 13.80 4.89 -4.55
C ALA A 24 14.82 3.94 -3.91
N ALA A 25 16.11 4.23 -4.05
CA ALA A 25 17.19 3.42 -3.45
C ALA A 25 17.07 3.38 -1.92
N THR A 26 16.89 4.54 -1.28
CA THR A 26 16.73 4.65 0.18
C THR A 26 15.50 3.89 0.66
N SER A 27 14.36 4.12 0.00
CA SER A 27 13.09 3.46 0.34
C SER A 27 13.21 1.94 0.22
N LEU A 28 13.76 1.44 -0.88
CA LEU A 28 13.94 0.01 -1.13
C LEU A 28 14.91 -0.62 -0.12
N TYR A 29 15.99 0.07 0.24
CA TYR A 29 16.95 -0.42 1.22
C TYR A 29 16.33 -0.56 2.63
N PHE A 30 15.59 0.45 3.10
CA PHE A 30 15.06 0.45 4.47
C PHE A 30 13.73 -0.29 4.63
N LYS A 31 12.86 -0.29 3.61
CA LYS A 31 11.49 -0.84 3.71
C LYS A 31 11.26 -2.09 2.88
N GLY A 32 12.01 -2.27 1.79
CA GLY A 32 11.80 -3.35 0.83
C GLY A 32 10.44 -3.28 0.11
N LEU A 33 10.20 -4.24 -0.77
CA LEU A 33 8.93 -4.35 -1.50
C LEU A 33 7.94 -5.27 -0.79
N GLN A 34 6.68 -4.85 -0.71
CA GLN A 34 5.59 -5.73 -0.31
C GLN A 34 5.04 -6.44 -1.54
N LEU A 35 5.15 -7.77 -1.55
CA LEU A 35 4.69 -8.60 -2.66
C LEU A 35 3.33 -9.22 -2.33
N GLY A 36 2.45 -9.21 -3.33
CA GLY A 36 1.11 -9.78 -3.27
C GLY A 36 1.12 -11.30 -3.25
N LEU A 37 -0.07 -11.87 -3.09
CA LEU A 37 -0.29 -13.31 -3.00
C LEU A 37 0.34 -14.08 -4.17
N ASP A 38 0.20 -13.55 -5.39
CA ASP A 38 0.69 -14.20 -6.61
C ASP A 38 2.21 -14.25 -6.71
N LEU A 39 2.91 -13.32 -6.07
CA LEU A 39 4.37 -13.18 -6.13
C LEU A 39 5.07 -13.74 -4.89
N LYS A 40 4.37 -13.81 -3.75
CA LYS A 40 4.90 -14.31 -2.47
C LYS A 40 4.39 -15.69 -2.10
N GLY A 41 3.31 -16.16 -2.73
CA GLY A 41 2.47 -17.23 -2.21
C GLY A 41 1.65 -16.77 -1.00
N GLY A 42 0.84 -17.66 -0.44
CA GLY A 42 -0.01 -17.40 0.72
C GLY A 42 -1.40 -18.01 0.57
N THR A 43 -2.40 -17.40 1.22
CA THR A 43 -3.78 -17.90 1.23
C THR A 43 -4.77 -16.82 0.79
N MET A 44 -5.70 -17.20 -0.09
CA MET A 44 -6.94 -16.49 -0.36
C MET A 44 -8.09 -17.23 0.33
N VAL A 45 -8.86 -16.52 1.15
CA VAL A 45 -10.04 -17.05 1.84
C VAL A 45 -11.26 -16.29 1.35
N ILE A 46 -12.24 -17.02 0.83
CA ILE A 46 -13.58 -16.52 0.56
C ILE A 46 -14.41 -16.84 1.80
N VAL A 47 -14.92 -15.80 2.46
CA VAL A 47 -15.79 -15.96 3.62
C VAL A 47 -17.16 -15.39 3.34
N LYS A 48 -18.18 -16.07 3.85
CA LYS A 48 -19.56 -15.61 3.87
C LYS A 48 -19.95 -15.17 5.28
N THR A 49 -20.70 -14.09 5.37
CA THR A 49 -21.28 -13.63 6.62
C THR A 49 -22.50 -14.46 6.97
N ALA A 50 -22.68 -14.78 8.26
CA ALA A 50 -23.83 -15.58 8.70
C ALA A 50 -25.20 -14.92 8.44
N ARG A 51 -25.22 -13.61 8.16
CA ARG A 51 -26.37 -12.85 7.68
C ARG A 51 -25.88 -11.76 6.71
N PRO A 52 -26.72 -11.29 5.76
CA PRO A 52 -26.41 -10.12 4.96
C PRO A 52 -26.13 -8.89 5.82
N LEU A 53 -25.18 -8.07 5.37
CA LEU A 53 -24.77 -6.84 6.04
C LEU A 53 -25.26 -5.60 5.28
N SER A 54 -25.48 -4.52 6.03
CA SER A 54 -25.53 -3.17 5.47
C SER A 54 -24.15 -2.72 5.00
N THR A 55 -24.07 -1.74 4.10
CA THR A 55 -22.79 -1.16 3.65
C THR A 55 -21.94 -0.67 4.81
N LYS A 56 -22.58 -0.08 5.83
CA LYS A 56 -21.90 0.39 7.04
C LYS A 56 -21.29 -0.76 7.85
N GLU A 57 -22.04 -1.83 8.08
CA GLU A 57 -21.52 -3.02 8.78
C GLU A 57 -20.43 -3.73 7.99
N MET A 58 -20.54 -3.77 6.65
CA MET A 58 -19.53 -4.37 5.79
C MET A 58 -18.22 -3.57 5.87
N ASN A 59 -18.28 -2.24 5.71
CA ASN A 59 -17.11 -1.38 5.86
C ASN A 59 -16.48 -1.52 7.25
N GLN A 60 -17.30 -1.56 8.30
CA GLN A 60 -16.82 -1.82 9.67
C GLN A 60 -16.14 -3.19 9.78
N THR A 61 -16.69 -4.23 9.17
CA THR A 61 -16.09 -5.58 9.14
C THR A 61 -14.73 -5.57 8.49
N VAL A 62 -14.59 -4.90 7.34
CA VAL A 62 -13.31 -4.71 6.65
C VAL A 62 -12.31 -4.01 7.58
N THR A 63 -12.68 -2.89 8.18
CA THR A 63 -11.81 -2.13 9.10
C THR A 63 -11.38 -2.95 10.33
N ILE A 64 -12.29 -3.73 10.91
CA ILE A 64 -11.96 -4.62 12.05
C ILE A 64 -10.91 -5.65 11.62
N LEU A 65 -11.12 -6.32 10.49
CA LEU A 65 -10.18 -7.32 9.97
C LEU A 65 -8.83 -6.71 9.61
N GLU A 66 -8.81 -5.55 8.94
CA GLU A 66 -7.58 -4.81 8.61
C GLU A 66 -6.79 -4.47 9.87
N ASN A 67 -7.43 -3.87 10.87
CA ASN A 67 -6.79 -3.50 12.13
C ASN A 67 -6.27 -4.72 12.91
N ARG A 68 -7.05 -5.80 12.93
CA ARG A 68 -6.68 -7.05 13.60
C ARG A 68 -5.44 -7.67 12.98
N LEU A 69 -5.47 -7.88 11.66
CA LEU A 69 -4.37 -8.51 10.92
C LEU A 69 -3.11 -7.63 10.94
N SER A 70 -3.27 -6.31 10.85
CA SER A 70 -2.17 -5.36 11.02
C SER A 70 -1.55 -5.44 12.42
N THR A 71 -2.35 -5.65 13.46
CA THR A 71 -1.84 -5.82 14.85
C THR A 71 -1.03 -7.11 15.00
N PHE A 72 -1.38 -8.17 14.26
CA PHE A 72 -0.56 -9.37 14.18
C PHE A 72 0.75 -9.18 13.39
N GLY A 73 0.87 -8.08 12.65
CA GLY A 73 2.04 -7.76 11.83
C GLY A 73 1.92 -8.23 10.38
N PHE A 74 0.74 -8.69 9.95
CA PHE A 74 0.51 -9.00 8.55
C PHE A 74 0.51 -7.71 7.74
N LYS A 75 1.32 -7.70 6.67
CA LYS A 75 1.42 -6.61 5.72
C LYS A 75 0.90 -7.08 4.36
N GLY A 76 0.30 -6.17 3.60
CA GLY A 76 -0.23 -6.47 2.27
C GLY A 76 -1.44 -7.39 2.22
N VAL A 77 -2.20 -7.44 3.32
CA VAL A 77 -3.51 -8.10 3.31
C VAL A 77 -4.46 -7.28 2.45
N LYS A 78 -5.19 -7.92 1.53
CA LYS A 78 -6.27 -7.30 0.77
C LYS A 78 -7.60 -7.90 1.19
N ILE A 79 -8.54 -7.06 1.61
CA ILE A 79 -9.89 -7.46 2.00
C ILE A 79 -10.86 -6.77 1.06
N GLN A 80 -11.67 -7.55 0.34
CA GLN A 80 -12.56 -7.06 -0.69
C GLN A 80 -13.98 -7.55 -0.43
N PRO A 81 -14.94 -6.66 -0.14
CA PRO A 81 -16.35 -7.04 -0.05
C PRO A 81 -16.90 -7.38 -1.44
N VAL A 82 -17.69 -8.44 -1.51
CA VAL A 82 -18.41 -8.88 -2.71
C VAL A 82 -19.89 -9.00 -2.33
N GLY A 83 -20.72 -8.15 -2.93
CA GLY A 83 -22.14 -8.07 -2.58
C GLY A 83 -22.36 -7.63 -1.12
N ARG A 84 -23.35 -8.24 -0.46
CA ARG A 84 -23.75 -7.87 0.92
C ARG A 84 -23.33 -8.88 1.97
N ASP A 85 -22.76 -10.01 1.56
CA ASP A 85 -22.52 -11.15 2.43
C ASP A 85 -21.20 -11.88 2.18
N HIS A 86 -20.41 -11.53 1.17
CA HIS A 86 -19.12 -12.18 0.91
C HIS A 86 -17.95 -11.22 1.07
N LEU A 87 -16.80 -11.77 1.49
CA LEU A 87 -15.52 -11.10 1.58
C LEU A 87 -14.44 -12.01 0.99
N ILE A 88 -13.63 -11.47 0.09
CA ILE A 88 -12.41 -12.09 -0.39
C ILE A 88 -11.23 -11.51 0.40
N ILE A 89 -10.50 -12.37 1.11
CA ILE A 89 -9.39 -11.99 1.97
C ILE A 89 -8.13 -12.67 1.47
N MET A 90 -7.17 -11.88 1.00
CA MET A 90 -5.87 -12.37 0.51
C MET A 90 -4.79 -12.04 1.52
N MET A 91 -4.08 -13.08 1.98
CA MET A 91 -3.04 -13.00 3.01
C MET A 91 -1.71 -13.56 2.45
N PRO A 92 -0.85 -12.69 1.88
CA PRO A 92 0.44 -13.11 1.35
C PRO A 92 1.34 -13.74 2.42
N GLY A 93 2.02 -14.83 2.08
CA GLY A 93 2.93 -15.57 2.96
C GLY A 93 2.28 -16.25 4.16
N THR A 94 0.95 -16.33 4.21
CA THR A 94 0.21 -16.93 5.35
C THR A 94 -0.30 -18.33 4.99
N PRO A 95 -0.05 -19.36 5.83
CA PRO A 95 -0.60 -20.70 5.63
C PRO A 95 -2.13 -20.75 5.79
N PRO A 96 -2.83 -21.68 5.13
CA PRO A 96 -4.30 -21.73 5.12
C PRO A 96 -4.94 -21.84 6.51
N LYS A 97 -4.42 -22.76 7.34
CA LYS A 97 -4.93 -23.00 8.70
C LYS A 97 -4.82 -21.75 9.57
N GLU A 98 -3.74 -21.00 9.43
CA GLU A 98 -3.51 -19.79 10.19
C GLU A 98 -4.39 -18.64 9.69
N ALA A 99 -4.51 -18.46 8.37
CA ALA A 99 -5.37 -17.45 7.77
C ALA A 99 -6.83 -17.62 8.24
N VAL A 100 -7.37 -18.84 8.11
CA VAL A 100 -8.75 -19.14 8.54
C VAL A 100 -8.94 -18.87 10.03
N ARG A 101 -8.01 -19.30 10.89
CA ARG A 101 -8.08 -19.07 12.34
C ARG A 101 -8.18 -17.58 12.68
N LEU A 102 -7.37 -16.74 12.03
CA LEU A 102 -7.31 -15.30 12.32
C LEU A 102 -8.55 -14.54 11.81
N ILE A 103 -9.08 -14.95 10.67
CA ILE A 103 -10.25 -14.33 10.04
C ILE A 103 -11.55 -14.70 10.77
N THR A 104 -11.71 -15.97 11.15
CA THR A 104 -12.98 -16.50 11.68
C THR A 104 -13.21 -16.19 13.16
N GLN A 105 -12.19 -15.70 13.87
CA GLN A 105 -12.33 -15.31 15.27
C GLN A 105 -13.34 -14.17 15.43
N GLN A 106 -14.37 -14.32 16.26
CA GLN A 106 -15.40 -13.29 16.39
C GLN A 106 -14.89 -12.08 17.17
N GLY A 107 -14.09 -12.31 18.21
CA GLY A 107 -13.50 -11.28 19.05
C GLY A 107 -14.45 -10.69 20.08
N ARG A 108 -15.43 -11.47 20.55
CA ARG A 108 -16.40 -11.05 21.58
C ARG A 108 -15.73 -11.04 22.95
N PHE A 109 -15.39 -9.85 23.43
CA PHE A 109 -14.86 -9.64 24.79
C PHE A 109 -15.96 -9.26 25.79
N VAL A 110 -16.01 -9.95 26.93
CA VAL A 110 -16.99 -9.72 28.01
C VAL A 110 -16.34 -9.92 29.38
N ALA A 111 -16.50 -8.96 30.29
CA ALA A 111 -16.17 -9.12 31.70
C ALA A 111 -17.43 -9.38 32.53
N LYS A 112 -17.37 -10.35 33.44
CA LYS A 112 -18.49 -10.79 34.26
C LYS A 112 -18.14 -10.82 35.75
N TYR A 113 -19.11 -10.47 36.58
CA TYR A 113 -19.09 -10.65 38.02
C TYR A 113 -20.28 -11.51 38.45
N LYS A 114 -20.02 -12.64 39.13
CA LYS A 114 -21.06 -13.62 39.54
C LYS A 114 -22.00 -13.98 38.38
N GLY A 115 -21.45 -14.20 37.19
CA GLY A 115 -22.19 -14.55 35.97
C GLY A 115 -22.86 -13.38 35.23
N LYS A 116 -22.99 -12.20 35.85
CA LYS A 116 -23.60 -11.01 35.23
C LYS A 116 -22.55 -10.19 34.46
N VAL A 117 -22.92 -9.70 33.27
CA VAL A 117 -22.04 -8.85 32.45
C VAL A 117 -21.86 -7.49 33.11
N VAL A 118 -20.61 -7.07 33.29
CA VAL A 118 -20.25 -5.76 33.85
C VAL A 118 -19.90 -4.78 32.73
N PHE A 119 -18.99 -5.17 31.84
CA PHE A 119 -18.60 -4.40 30.66
C PHE A 119 -18.19 -5.34 29.50
N THR A 120 -18.12 -4.78 28.30
CA THR A 120 -17.82 -5.51 27.06
C THR A 120 -16.68 -4.85 26.28
N GLY A 121 -16.26 -5.47 25.18
CA GLY A 121 -15.29 -4.86 24.26
C GLY A 121 -15.70 -3.49 23.71
N GLN A 122 -17.00 -3.17 23.64
CA GLN A 122 -17.47 -1.85 23.22
C GLN A 122 -17.18 -0.75 24.26
N ASP A 123 -16.99 -1.15 25.52
CA ASP A 123 -16.64 -0.21 26.59
C ASP A 123 -15.12 0.06 26.62
N VAL A 124 -14.30 -0.61 25.79
CA VAL A 124 -12.83 -0.41 25.70
C VAL A 124 -12.51 0.69 24.70
N VAL A 125 -11.75 1.70 25.12
CA VAL A 125 -11.40 2.87 24.27
C VAL A 125 -9.94 2.88 23.83
N SER A 126 -9.05 2.23 24.57
CA SER A 126 -7.66 2.04 24.16
C SER A 126 -7.10 0.75 24.72
N VAL A 127 -6.10 0.20 24.04
CA VAL A 127 -5.38 -1.01 24.43
C VAL A 127 -3.90 -0.68 24.36
N GLY A 128 -3.20 -0.85 25.48
CA GLY A 128 -1.77 -0.63 25.58
C GLY A 128 -0.97 -1.85 25.11
N SER A 129 0.35 -1.68 25.01
CA SER A 129 1.25 -2.76 24.62
C SER A 129 1.33 -3.84 25.71
N PRO A 130 1.42 -5.13 25.32
CA PRO A 130 1.60 -6.22 26.26
C PRO A 130 2.87 -6.05 27.09
N ARG A 131 2.78 -6.38 28.37
CA ARG A 131 3.92 -6.51 29.29
C ARG A 131 4.16 -8.00 29.54
N ILE A 132 5.43 -8.39 29.59
CA ILE A 132 5.81 -9.78 29.79
C ILE A 132 6.95 -9.82 30.80
N GLU A 133 6.72 -10.56 31.86
CA GLU A 133 7.61 -10.64 32.99
C GLU A 133 7.95 -12.10 33.27
N ARG A 134 9.20 -12.35 33.63
CA ARG A 134 9.64 -13.69 34.04
C ARG A 134 9.24 -13.89 35.50
N VAL A 135 8.58 -15.00 35.78
CA VAL A 135 8.16 -15.39 37.14
C VAL A 135 8.71 -16.77 37.47
N SER A 136 8.72 -17.13 38.76
CA SER A 136 9.09 -18.49 39.18
C SER A 136 8.14 -19.49 38.51
N GLY A 137 8.68 -20.40 37.69
CA GLY A 137 7.90 -21.40 36.95
C GLY A 137 7.38 -20.99 35.56
N GLY A 138 7.73 -19.80 35.03
CA GLY A 138 7.38 -19.44 33.65
C GLY A 138 7.42 -17.93 33.36
N TYR A 139 6.41 -17.48 32.63
CA TYR A 139 6.21 -16.08 32.25
C TYR A 139 4.79 -15.65 32.57
N GLN A 140 4.65 -14.45 33.12
CA GLN A 140 3.38 -13.75 33.26
C GLN A 140 3.29 -12.70 32.16
N TRP A 141 2.10 -12.50 31.62
CA TRP A 141 1.83 -11.45 30.67
C TRP A 141 0.63 -10.63 31.11
N SER A 142 0.62 -9.34 30.77
CA SER A 142 -0.53 -8.47 30.94
C SER A 142 -0.80 -7.63 29.69
N VAL A 143 -2.08 -7.37 29.42
CA VAL A 143 -2.55 -6.51 28.34
C VAL A 143 -3.37 -5.38 28.98
N PRO A 144 -2.78 -4.19 29.16
CA PRO A 144 -3.49 -3.06 29.71
C PRO A 144 -4.49 -2.51 28.71
N PHE A 145 -5.65 -2.08 29.20
CA PHE A 145 -6.68 -1.43 28.40
C PHE A 145 -7.40 -0.37 29.23
N ARG A 146 -7.98 0.60 28.54
CA ARG A 146 -8.72 1.70 29.15
C ARG A 146 -10.20 1.58 28.83
N LEU A 147 -11.04 1.74 29.83
CA LEU A 147 -12.49 1.81 29.70
C LEU A 147 -12.97 3.22 29.36
N SER A 148 -14.07 3.27 28.61
CA SER A 148 -14.91 4.46 28.45
C SER A 148 -15.44 4.94 29.81
N ALA A 149 -15.87 6.20 29.91
CA ALA A 149 -16.40 6.74 31.18
C ALA A 149 -17.58 5.89 31.68
N LYS A 150 -18.49 5.55 30.76
CA LYS A 150 -19.66 4.71 31.04
C LYS A 150 -19.27 3.30 31.47
N GLY A 151 -18.29 2.69 30.81
CA GLY A 151 -17.76 1.37 31.17
C GLY A 151 -17.13 1.35 32.56
N ALA A 152 -16.29 2.36 32.86
CA ALA A 152 -15.64 2.52 34.15
C ALA A 152 -16.65 2.71 35.29
N GLN A 153 -17.73 3.48 35.06
CA GLN A 153 -18.80 3.65 36.06
C GLN A 153 -19.54 2.34 36.35
N LYS A 154 -19.90 1.55 35.32
CA LYS A 154 -20.50 0.21 35.50
C LYS A 154 -19.59 -0.69 36.33
N PHE A 155 -18.28 -0.65 36.05
CA PHE A 155 -17.29 -1.42 36.78
C PHE A 155 -17.16 -0.96 38.23
N ALA A 156 -17.07 0.35 38.47
CA ALA A 156 -16.95 0.93 39.82
C ALA A 156 -18.13 0.54 40.74
N GLN A 157 -19.36 0.50 40.21
CA GLN A 157 -20.54 0.07 40.98
C GLN A 157 -20.44 -1.36 41.50
N VAL A 158 -19.76 -2.24 40.76
CA VAL A 158 -19.48 -3.61 41.18
C VAL A 158 -18.28 -3.65 42.12
N ALA A 159 -17.19 -2.95 41.75
CA ALA A 159 -15.91 -3.01 42.44
C ALA A 159 -15.99 -2.56 43.91
N LYS A 160 -16.76 -1.49 44.20
CA LYS A 160 -16.89 -0.94 45.56
C LYS A 160 -17.39 -1.93 46.62
N ASN A 161 -18.12 -2.97 46.21
CA ASN A 161 -18.74 -3.95 47.11
C ASN A 161 -18.14 -5.36 46.93
N ALA A 162 -17.02 -5.49 46.22
CA ALA A 162 -16.47 -6.78 45.85
C ALA A 162 -14.94 -6.91 46.04
N PRO A 163 -14.33 -6.37 47.12
CA PRO A 163 -12.90 -6.56 47.36
C PRO A 163 -12.55 -8.04 47.47
N GLY A 164 -11.42 -8.44 46.87
CA GLY A 164 -10.92 -9.82 46.83
C GLY A 164 -11.70 -10.78 45.91
N GLN A 165 -12.83 -10.33 45.34
CA GLN A 165 -13.65 -11.15 44.45
C GLN A 165 -13.12 -11.14 43.01
N PRO A 166 -13.26 -12.25 42.28
CA PRO A 166 -12.81 -12.34 40.89
C PRO A 166 -13.75 -11.63 39.90
N ILE A 167 -13.15 -11.05 38.86
CA ILE A 167 -13.85 -10.57 37.66
C ILE A 167 -13.48 -11.47 36.50
N ASP A 168 -14.39 -12.36 36.10
CA ASP A 168 -14.12 -13.28 35.01
C ASP A 168 -14.17 -12.57 33.65
N MET A 169 -13.07 -12.63 32.92
CA MET A 169 -12.94 -12.06 31.58
C MET A 169 -12.97 -13.17 30.54
N TYR A 170 -13.85 -13.05 29.55
CA TYR A 170 -14.06 -14.02 28.49
C TYR A 170 -13.76 -13.40 27.12
N LEU A 171 -13.14 -14.20 26.26
CA LEU A 171 -12.99 -13.93 24.85
C LEU A 171 -13.60 -15.07 24.04
N ASP A 172 -14.59 -14.78 23.21
CA ASP A 172 -15.33 -15.79 22.43
C ASP A 172 -15.82 -16.97 23.29
N ASN A 173 -16.39 -16.64 24.47
CA ASN A 173 -16.87 -17.57 25.50
C ASN A 173 -15.79 -18.41 26.21
N LYS A 174 -14.51 -18.27 25.84
CA LYS A 174 -13.40 -18.87 26.58
C LYS A 174 -12.94 -17.92 27.68
N LYS A 175 -12.87 -18.39 28.92
CA LYS A 175 -12.29 -17.61 30.03
C LYS A 175 -10.81 -17.38 29.76
N VAL A 176 -10.38 -16.12 29.69
CA VAL A 176 -8.98 -15.73 29.41
C VAL A 176 -8.26 -15.20 30.64
N SER A 177 -8.99 -14.63 31.60
CA SER A 177 -8.42 -14.06 32.82
C SER A 177 -9.49 -14.00 33.92
N SER A 178 -9.07 -13.98 35.18
CA SER A 178 -9.95 -13.84 36.35
C SER A 178 -9.23 -13.10 37.48
N PRO A 179 -8.84 -11.82 37.30
CA PRO A 179 -8.14 -11.07 38.33
C PRO A 179 -9.09 -10.76 39.48
N ARG A 180 -8.53 -10.66 40.69
CA ARG A 180 -9.28 -10.24 41.88
C ARG A 180 -9.27 -8.72 41.99
N ILE A 181 -10.38 -8.14 42.40
CA ILE A 181 -10.47 -6.72 42.73
C ILE A 181 -9.61 -6.46 43.97
N SER A 182 -8.62 -5.56 43.87
CA SER A 182 -7.79 -5.17 45.02
C SER A 182 -8.58 -4.32 46.01
N GLN A 183 -8.09 -4.26 47.26
CA GLN A 183 -8.70 -3.38 48.28
C GLN A 183 -8.62 -1.92 47.86
N ASP A 184 -7.48 -1.48 47.33
CA ASP A 184 -7.28 -0.10 46.87
C ASP A 184 -8.26 0.28 45.77
N LEU A 185 -8.46 -0.60 44.77
CA LEU A 185 -9.38 -0.35 43.67
C LEU A 185 -10.84 -0.30 44.16
N ALA A 186 -11.19 -1.14 45.15
CA ALA A 186 -12.51 -1.11 45.77
C ALA A 186 -12.75 0.18 46.58
N MET A 187 -11.75 0.64 47.34
CA MET A 187 -11.81 1.91 48.09
C MET A 187 -11.92 3.11 47.15
N GLU A 188 -11.13 3.14 46.07
CA GLU A 188 -11.20 4.17 45.04
C GLU A 188 -12.62 4.24 44.45
N ALA A 189 -13.20 3.10 44.11
CA ALA A 189 -14.57 3.00 43.61
C ALA A 189 -15.62 3.43 44.65
N ALA A 190 -15.41 3.10 45.93
CA ALA A 190 -16.29 3.52 47.03
C ALA A 190 -16.25 5.04 47.28
N ALA A 191 -15.10 5.68 47.04
CA ALA A 191 -14.92 7.12 47.08
C ALA A 191 -15.51 7.87 45.87
N GLY A 192 -16.18 7.16 44.96
CA GLY A 192 -16.85 7.75 43.79
C GLY A 192 -15.97 7.89 42.55
N HIS A 193 -14.71 7.47 42.60
CA HIS A 193 -13.85 7.41 41.42
C HIS A 193 -14.23 6.21 40.54
N ALA A 194 -13.98 6.33 39.23
CA ALA A 194 -14.28 5.29 38.27
C ALA A 194 -12.97 4.78 37.66
N PRO A 195 -12.36 3.70 38.19
CA PRO A 195 -11.10 3.19 37.69
C PRO A 195 -11.25 2.80 36.22
N ARG A 196 -10.40 3.39 35.38
CA ARG A 196 -10.48 3.26 33.91
C ARG A 196 -9.44 2.33 33.35
N GLU A 197 -8.35 2.10 34.08
CA GLU A 197 -7.22 1.30 33.62
C GLU A 197 -7.30 -0.07 34.26
N LEU A 198 -7.43 -1.08 33.41
CA LEU A 198 -7.53 -2.48 33.79
C LEU A 198 -6.58 -3.29 32.92
N GLU A 199 -6.23 -4.48 33.39
CA GLU A 199 -5.37 -5.38 32.64
C GLU A 199 -6.01 -6.77 32.52
N ILE A 200 -5.85 -7.38 31.34
CA ILE A 200 -6.04 -8.83 31.20
C ILE A 200 -4.70 -9.47 31.51
N VAL A 201 -4.66 -10.40 32.46
CA VAL A 201 -3.45 -11.08 32.89
C VAL A 201 -3.52 -12.57 32.57
N GLY A 202 -2.38 -13.19 32.32
CA GLY A 202 -2.28 -14.64 32.17
C GLY A 202 -0.86 -15.14 32.32
N GLY A 203 -0.69 -16.46 32.30
CA GLY A 203 0.59 -17.14 32.48
C GLY A 203 0.88 -18.13 31.37
N ALA A 204 2.14 -18.25 30.99
CA ALA A 204 2.60 -19.20 29.99
C ALA A 204 3.97 -19.80 30.37
N PRO A 205 4.24 -21.06 29.98
CA PRO A 205 5.50 -21.74 30.31
C PRO A 205 6.72 -21.13 29.59
N THR A 206 6.50 -20.48 28.44
CA THR A 206 7.59 -19.91 27.62
C THR A 206 7.26 -18.48 27.20
N ARG A 207 8.30 -17.66 27.04
CA ARG A 207 8.18 -16.27 26.56
C ARG A 207 7.43 -16.19 25.24
N LYS A 208 7.76 -17.07 24.29
CA LYS A 208 7.11 -17.11 22.96
C LYS A 208 5.60 -17.37 23.06
N LYS A 209 5.17 -18.24 23.98
CA LYS A 209 3.75 -18.51 24.20
C LYS A 209 3.06 -17.34 24.91
N ALA A 210 3.71 -16.72 25.89
CA ALA A 210 3.24 -15.49 26.53
C ALA A 210 3.02 -14.36 25.50
N GLU A 211 4.02 -14.13 24.63
CA GLU A 211 3.97 -13.15 23.55
C GLU A 211 2.80 -13.43 22.59
N ALA A 212 2.63 -14.69 22.18
CA ALA A 212 1.55 -15.08 21.27
C ALA A 212 0.16 -14.88 21.87
N GLU A 213 -0.05 -15.30 23.13
CA GLU A 213 -1.33 -15.16 23.83
C GLU A 213 -1.69 -13.69 24.07
N ALA A 214 -0.75 -12.92 24.61
CA ALA A 214 -0.97 -11.49 24.89
C ALA A 214 -1.20 -10.69 23.59
N LYS A 215 -0.47 -11.01 22.51
CA LYS A 215 -0.66 -10.38 21.20
C LYS A 215 -2.03 -10.72 20.60
N ALA A 216 -2.51 -11.96 20.77
CA ALA A 216 -3.84 -12.35 20.30
C ALA A 216 -4.95 -11.58 21.02
N ILE A 217 -4.83 -11.41 22.34
CA ILE A 217 -5.77 -10.62 23.14
C ILE A 217 -5.73 -9.16 22.75
N MET A 218 -4.54 -8.57 22.62
CA MET A 218 -4.36 -7.19 22.16
C MET A 218 -5.01 -6.98 20.79
N ALA A 219 -4.77 -7.86 19.82
CA ALA A 219 -5.31 -7.74 18.47
C ALA A 219 -6.84 -7.75 18.46
N VAL A 220 -7.46 -8.63 19.25
CA VAL A 220 -8.91 -8.69 19.36
C VAL A 220 -9.48 -7.46 20.06
N LEU A 221 -8.93 -7.05 21.21
CA LEU A 221 -9.41 -5.86 21.93
C LEU A 221 -9.27 -4.59 21.10
N LYS A 222 -8.16 -4.43 20.37
CA LYS A 222 -7.89 -3.25 19.55
C LYS A 222 -8.75 -3.20 18.29
N SER A 223 -9.02 -4.36 17.69
CA SER A 223 -9.86 -4.45 16.49
C SER A 223 -11.36 -4.43 16.79
N GLY A 224 -11.78 -4.91 17.96
CA GLY A 224 -13.18 -5.06 18.33
C GLY A 224 -13.82 -6.35 17.81
N GLN A 225 -15.11 -6.47 18.10
CA GLN A 225 -15.94 -7.64 17.76
C GLN A 225 -16.51 -7.51 16.34
N LEU A 226 -16.47 -8.60 15.57
CA LEU A 226 -17.13 -8.67 14.27
C LEU A 226 -18.67 -8.57 14.39
N PRO A 227 -19.36 -7.82 13.51
CA PRO A 227 -20.82 -7.67 13.53
C PRO A 227 -21.59 -8.99 13.33
N THR A 228 -20.95 -9.96 12.68
CA THR A 228 -21.49 -11.28 12.40
C THR A 228 -20.36 -12.30 12.28
N ARG A 229 -20.68 -13.59 12.34
CA ARG A 229 -19.69 -14.67 12.15
C ARG A 229 -19.32 -14.76 10.68
N LEU A 230 -18.06 -15.04 10.41
CA LEU A 230 -17.51 -15.29 9.08
C LEU A 230 -17.31 -16.80 8.91
N ILE A 231 -17.93 -17.35 7.89
CA ILE A 231 -17.93 -18.77 7.56
C ILE A 231 -17.08 -18.94 6.30
N PRO A 232 -15.94 -19.65 6.36
CA PRO A 232 -15.14 -19.92 5.17
C PRO A 232 -15.93 -20.80 4.19
N GLU A 233 -16.06 -20.34 2.95
CA GLU A 233 -16.66 -21.13 1.86
C GLU A 233 -15.60 -21.64 0.88
N GLY A 234 -14.48 -20.93 0.76
CA GLY A 234 -13.37 -21.32 -0.11
C GLY A 234 -12.03 -20.92 0.50
N VAL A 235 -11.06 -21.83 0.45
CA VAL A 235 -9.69 -21.59 0.89
C VAL A 235 -8.75 -22.03 -0.21
N TYR A 236 -8.13 -21.07 -0.88
CA TYR A 236 -7.18 -21.31 -1.95
C TYR A 236 -5.79 -20.92 -1.47
N SER A 237 -4.79 -21.73 -1.77
CA SER A 237 -3.41 -21.46 -1.38
C SER A 237 -2.48 -21.49 -2.57
N ILE A 238 -1.63 -20.48 -2.67
CA ILE A 238 -0.51 -20.46 -3.61
C ILE A 238 0.75 -20.77 -2.81
N SER A 239 1.53 -21.77 -3.24
CA SER A 239 2.77 -22.12 -2.55
C SER A 239 3.80 -20.98 -2.68
N ALA A 240 4.62 -20.80 -1.64
CA ALA A 240 5.69 -19.81 -1.67
C ALA A 240 6.68 -20.06 -2.82
N THR A 241 6.94 -21.34 -3.13
CA THR A 241 7.80 -21.75 -4.25
C THR A 241 7.26 -21.28 -5.60
N LEU A 242 5.96 -21.43 -5.83
CA LEU A 242 5.33 -20.99 -7.06
C LEU A 242 5.37 -19.46 -7.17
N GLY A 243 5.11 -18.75 -6.06
CA GLY A 243 5.25 -17.29 -6.00
C GLY A 243 6.68 -16.81 -6.33
N GLN A 244 7.71 -17.43 -5.74
CA GLN A 244 9.11 -17.10 -6.05
C GLN A 244 9.47 -17.37 -7.52
N HIS A 245 8.95 -18.47 -8.09
CA HIS A 245 9.14 -18.76 -9.51
C HIS A 245 8.49 -17.68 -10.38
N PHE A 246 7.25 -17.28 -10.09
CA PHE A 246 6.57 -16.19 -10.78
C PHE A 246 7.33 -14.87 -10.66
N LEU A 247 7.82 -14.51 -9.47
CA LEU A 247 8.62 -13.31 -9.26
C LEU A 247 9.88 -13.31 -10.14
N ARG A 248 10.61 -14.44 -10.17
CA ARG A 248 11.81 -14.57 -10.99
C ARG A 248 11.49 -14.43 -12.48
N MET A 249 10.45 -15.10 -12.96
CA MET A 249 10.03 -15.01 -14.36
C MET A 249 9.57 -13.60 -14.72
N ALA A 250 8.89 -12.90 -13.82
CA ALA A 250 8.43 -11.55 -14.05
C ALA A 250 9.60 -10.54 -14.07
N MET A 251 10.62 -10.73 -13.23
CA MET A 251 11.87 -9.94 -13.31
C MET A 251 12.59 -10.18 -14.65
N ILE A 252 12.68 -11.42 -15.11
CA ILE A 252 13.27 -11.76 -16.42
C ILE A 252 12.46 -11.11 -17.54
N ALA A 253 11.13 -11.23 -17.52
CA ALA A 253 10.26 -10.62 -18.52
C ALA A 253 10.41 -9.10 -18.57
N GLY A 254 10.46 -8.43 -17.41
CA GLY A 254 10.71 -6.99 -17.33
C GLY A 254 12.06 -6.58 -17.90
N ALA A 255 13.12 -7.33 -17.59
CA ALA A 255 14.46 -7.08 -18.14
C ALA A 255 14.50 -7.28 -19.67
N VAL A 256 13.91 -8.37 -20.16
CA VAL A 256 13.80 -8.64 -21.60
C VAL A 256 13.01 -7.55 -22.32
N ALA A 257 11.88 -7.11 -21.76
CA ALA A 257 11.08 -6.01 -22.32
C ALA A 257 11.89 -4.71 -22.38
N PHE A 258 12.61 -4.36 -21.32
CA PHE A 258 13.45 -3.15 -21.30
C PHE A 258 14.59 -3.21 -22.33
N ILE A 259 15.27 -4.36 -22.45
CA ILE A 259 16.33 -4.58 -23.44
C ILE A 259 15.75 -4.51 -24.86
N ALA A 260 14.61 -5.15 -25.12
CA ALA A 260 13.96 -5.11 -26.43
C ALA A 260 13.61 -3.68 -26.83
N VAL A 261 13.04 -2.90 -25.91
CA VAL A 261 12.75 -1.48 -26.11
C VAL A 261 14.04 -0.68 -26.39
N ALA A 262 15.11 -0.92 -25.64
CA ALA A 262 16.40 -0.26 -25.87
C ALA A 262 16.98 -0.56 -27.25
N VAL A 263 16.92 -1.83 -27.70
CA VAL A 263 17.38 -2.24 -29.04
C VAL A 263 16.55 -1.56 -30.13
N ILE A 264 15.21 -1.52 -29.98
CA ILE A 264 14.32 -0.88 -30.96
C ILE A 264 14.61 0.62 -31.06
N ILE A 265 14.74 1.32 -29.93
CA ILE A 265 15.07 2.76 -29.91
C ILE A 265 16.45 3.00 -30.52
N ALA A 266 17.44 2.18 -30.18
CA ALA A 266 18.80 2.29 -30.72
C ALA A 266 18.83 2.09 -32.23
N ALA A 267 18.13 1.06 -32.74
CA ALA A 267 18.02 0.78 -34.18
C ALA A 267 17.29 1.90 -34.92
N ARG A 268 16.25 2.49 -34.30
CA ARG A 268 15.42 3.55 -34.88
C ARG A 268 16.16 4.89 -34.97
N TYR A 269 16.79 5.33 -33.90
CA TYR A 269 17.38 6.68 -33.83
C TYR A 269 18.87 6.72 -34.14
N ARG A 270 19.61 5.63 -33.91
CA ARG A 270 21.06 5.48 -34.18
C ARG A 270 21.95 6.60 -33.62
N LYS A 271 21.45 7.37 -32.65
CA LYS A 271 22.15 8.49 -32.03
C LYS A 271 22.15 8.33 -30.51
N PRO A 272 23.31 8.06 -29.88
CA PRO A 272 23.37 7.82 -28.43
C PRO A 272 22.89 9.01 -27.60
N GLN A 273 23.00 10.23 -28.15
CA GLN A 273 22.51 11.47 -27.53
C GLN A 273 20.97 11.52 -27.39
N ILE A 274 20.23 10.72 -28.16
CA ILE A 274 18.76 10.60 -28.08
C ILE A 274 18.41 9.34 -27.27
N VAL A 275 19.04 8.22 -27.60
CA VAL A 275 18.76 6.91 -27.00
C VAL A 275 19.04 6.94 -25.49
N GLY A 276 20.17 7.49 -25.05
CA GLY A 276 20.57 7.53 -23.64
C GLY A 276 19.54 8.25 -22.76
N PRO A 277 19.15 9.50 -23.09
CA PRO A 277 18.12 10.20 -22.33
C PRO A 277 16.77 9.47 -22.28
N ILE A 278 16.28 8.86 -23.37
CA ILE A 278 15.03 8.09 -23.36
C ILE A 278 15.09 6.97 -22.32
N LEU A 279 16.16 6.17 -22.35
CA LEU A 279 16.35 5.04 -21.44
C LEU A 279 16.51 5.50 -19.99
N PHE A 280 17.24 6.58 -19.77
CA PHE A 280 17.45 7.14 -18.44
C PHE A 280 16.15 7.67 -17.82
N THR A 281 15.37 8.44 -18.59
CA THR A 281 14.09 8.97 -18.11
C THR A 281 13.06 7.86 -17.92
N GLY A 282 13.01 6.86 -18.81
CA GLY A 282 12.14 5.69 -18.65
C GLY A 282 12.50 4.86 -17.41
N ALA A 283 13.79 4.63 -17.15
CA ALA A 283 14.25 3.96 -15.94
C ALA A 283 13.89 4.74 -14.66
N SER A 284 13.92 6.08 -14.72
CA SER A 284 13.47 6.92 -13.61
C SER A 284 11.98 6.74 -13.27
N GLU A 285 11.11 6.45 -14.25
CA GLU A 285 9.69 6.17 -14.00
C GLU A 285 9.50 4.86 -13.23
N VAL A 286 10.26 3.83 -13.59
CA VAL A 286 10.29 2.56 -12.85
C VAL A 286 10.81 2.79 -11.43
N ALA A 287 11.92 3.52 -11.28
CA ALA A 287 12.47 3.86 -9.98
C ALA A 287 11.46 4.63 -9.12
N PHE A 288 10.75 5.59 -9.69
CA PHE A 288 9.67 6.33 -9.02
C PHE A 288 8.57 5.38 -8.53
N LEU A 289 8.04 4.52 -9.40
CA LEU A 289 6.96 3.59 -9.06
C LEU A 289 7.37 2.61 -7.94
N LEU A 290 8.57 2.03 -8.04
CA LEU A 290 9.10 1.13 -7.00
C LEU A 290 9.39 1.87 -5.69
N GLY A 291 9.91 3.10 -5.78
CA GLY A 291 10.19 3.95 -4.63
C GLY A 291 8.91 4.30 -3.86
N VAL A 292 7.85 4.70 -4.57
CA VAL A 292 6.52 4.99 -4.01
C VAL A 292 5.91 3.74 -3.39
N ALA A 293 5.98 2.60 -4.09
CA ALA A 293 5.43 1.34 -3.59
C ALA A 293 6.12 0.91 -2.29
N SER A 294 7.45 0.98 -2.25
CA SER A 294 8.25 0.71 -1.06
C SER A 294 7.96 1.70 0.08
N ALA A 295 7.83 3.00 -0.24
CA ALA A 295 7.68 4.05 0.76
C ALA A 295 6.33 3.98 1.47
N THR A 296 5.27 3.70 0.71
CA THR A 296 3.89 3.59 1.20
C THR A 296 3.56 2.20 1.74
N GLY A 297 4.41 1.20 1.49
CA GLY A 297 4.09 -0.19 1.76
C GLY A 297 3.00 -0.73 0.84
N TYR A 298 2.86 -0.17 -0.36
CA TYR A 298 1.94 -0.66 -1.37
C TYR A 298 2.31 -2.08 -1.79
N THR A 299 1.32 -2.95 -1.88
CA THR A 299 1.52 -4.36 -2.24
C THR A 299 1.47 -4.55 -3.75
N ILE A 300 2.61 -4.94 -4.33
CA ILE A 300 2.74 -5.25 -5.75
C ILE A 300 2.29 -6.69 -5.99
N ASP A 301 1.15 -6.87 -6.65
CA ASP A 301 0.68 -8.14 -7.21
C ASP A 301 0.93 -8.19 -8.73
N LEU A 302 0.49 -9.27 -9.40
CA LEU A 302 0.68 -9.43 -10.84
C LEU A 302 0.04 -8.29 -11.65
N PRO A 303 -1.21 -7.87 -11.38
CA PRO A 303 -1.80 -6.71 -12.05
C PRO A 303 -1.00 -5.42 -11.83
N ALA A 304 -0.58 -5.11 -10.59
CA ALA A 304 0.24 -3.92 -10.34
C ALA A 304 1.55 -3.94 -11.12
N LEU A 305 2.21 -5.11 -11.20
CA LEU A 305 3.44 -5.28 -11.97
C LEU A 305 3.22 -5.06 -13.48
N ALA A 306 2.12 -5.57 -14.03
CA ALA A 306 1.74 -5.29 -15.41
C ALA A 306 1.53 -3.79 -15.66
N GLY A 307 0.97 -3.06 -14.69
CA GLY A 307 0.83 -1.60 -14.75
C GLY A 307 2.16 -0.86 -14.77
N ILE A 308 3.14 -1.32 -13.99
CA ILE A 308 4.52 -0.80 -14.04
C ILE A 308 5.13 -1.02 -15.43
N ILE A 309 5.00 -2.23 -15.99
CA ILE A 309 5.52 -2.58 -17.32
C ILE A 309 4.83 -1.73 -18.40
N LEU A 310 3.50 -1.57 -18.32
CA LEU A 310 2.75 -0.72 -19.26
C LEU A 310 3.19 0.74 -19.19
N SER A 311 3.50 1.26 -18.00
CA SER A 311 4.02 2.62 -17.84
C SER A 311 5.36 2.81 -18.55
N ILE A 312 6.22 1.79 -18.62
CA ILE A 312 7.48 1.86 -19.39
C ILE A 312 7.16 2.05 -20.89
N GLY A 313 6.22 1.25 -21.40
CA GLY A 313 5.83 1.28 -22.80
C GLY A 313 5.22 2.62 -23.22
N SER A 314 4.22 3.10 -22.46
CA SER A 314 3.61 4.40 -22.72
C SER A 314 4.58 5.57 -22.52
N GLY A 315 5.48 5.46 -21.54
CA GLY A 315 6.58 6.39 -21.33
C GLY A 315 7.46 6.55 -22.55
N VAL A 316 7.95 5.44 -23.08
CA VAL A 316 8.80 5.45 -24.26
C VAL A 316 8.07 5.95 -25.50
N ASP A 317 6.79 5.60 -25.67
CA ASP A 317 5.98 6.09 -26.79
C ASP A 317 5.87 7.62 -26.80
N ASP A 318 5.56 8.23 -25.65
CA ASP A 318 5.54 9.69 -25.51
C ASP A 318 6.89 10.33 -25.86
N LEU A 319 7.98 9.71 -25.41
CA LEU A 319 9.35 10.19 -25.68
C LEU A 319 9.67 10.07 -27.19
N ILE A 320 9.20 9.03 -27.87
CA ILE A 320 9.31 8.86 -29.33
C ILE A 320 8.53 9.97 -30.05
N VAL A 321 7.29 10.25 -29.66
CA VAL A 321 6.46 11.31 -30.23
C VAL A 321 7.13 12.68 -30.08
N ILE A 322 7.65 12.99 -28.88
CA ILE A 322 8.40 14.24 -28.63
C ILE A 322 9.62 14.32 -29.54
N THR A 323 10.38 13.23 -29.66
CA THR A 323 11.58 13.16 -30.50
C THR A 323 11.23 13.42 -31.97
N ASP A 324 10.21 12.73 -32.48
CA ASP A 324 9.82 12.80 -33.87
C ASP A 324 9.26 14.19 -34.25
N GLU A 325 8.42 14.79 -33.40
CA GLU A 325 7.86 16.12 -33.64
C GLU A 325 8.95 17.22 -33.61
N ILE A 326 9.87 17.16 -32.64
CA ILE A 326 10.96 18.15 -32.52
C ILE A 326 11.98 17.98 -33.67
N ILE A 327 12.45 16.76 -33.94
CA ILE A 327 13.53 16.49 -34.90
C ILE A 327 13.03 16.48 -36.36
N ARG A 328 11.92 15.80 -36.67
CA ARG A 328 11.41 15.77 -38.06
C ARG A 328 10.78 17.10 -38.44
N GLY A 329 10.19 17.81 -37.48
CA GLY A 329 9.76 19.18 -37.66
C GLY A 329 10.93 20.07 -38.12
N ALA A 330 12.13 19.89 -37.55
CA ALA A 330 13.32 20.65 -37.94
C ALA A 330 13.76 20.37 -39.39
N ARG A 331 13.74 19.09 -39.80
CA ARG A 331 14.08 18.69 -41.18
C ARG A 331 13.07 19.20 -42.24
N ARG A 332 11.77 19.23 -41.92
CA ARG A 332 10.73 19.77 -42.83
C ARG A 332 10.74 21.31 -42.85
N GLY A 333 10.98 21.95 -41.71
CA GLY A 333 11.12 23.40 -41.58
C GLY A 333 12.30 23.98 -42.34
N GLY A 334 13.44 23.28 -42.40
CA GLY A 334 14.63 23.73 -43.14
C GLY A 334 14.43 23.94 -44.65
N ARG A 335 13.50 23.23 -45.30
CA ARG A 335 13.11 23.49 -46.70
C ARG A 335 12.25 24.76 -46.85
N GLY A 336 11.37 25.04 -45.89
CA GLY A 336 10.54 26.25 -45.87
C GLY A 336 11.30 27.50 -45.41
N GLU A 337 12.23 27.36 -44.47
CA GLU A 337 13.07 28.44 -43.95
C GLU A 337 14.13 28.88 -44.95
N ARG A 338 14.71 27.98 -45.77
CA ARG A 338 15.55 28.41 -46.92
C ARG A 338 14.78 29.31 -47.89
N ARG A 339 13.47 29.12 -48.03
CA ARG A 339 12.58 29.97 -48.85
C ARG A 339 12.23 31.30 -48.16
N LYS A 340 12.15 31.35 -46.83
CA LYS A 340 11.92 32.57 -46.02
C LYS A 340 13.19 33.40 -45.76
N LYS A 341 14.37 32.77 -45.69
CA LYS A 341 15.67 33.46 -45.56
C LYS A 341 15.98 34.34 -46.77
N ARG A 342 15.42 34.00 -47.95
CA ARG A 342 15.37 34.86 -49.16
C ARG A 342 14.49 36.12 -49.01
N LYS A 343 13.68 36.24 -47.95
CA LYS A 343 12.74 37.36 -47.70
C LYS A 343 13.03 38.15 -46.40
N GLY A 344 14.26 38.12 -45.88
CA GLY A 344 14.70 39.05 -44.83
C GLY A 344 14.05 38.93 -43.45
N ALA A 345 13.37 37.84 -43.12
CA ALA A 345 12.75 37.63 -41.80
C ALA A 345 13.68 36.82 -40.88
N THR A 346 14.41 37.50 -39.98
CA THR A 346 15.45 36.94 -39.09
C THR A 346 14.92 36.38 -37.75
N GLY A 347 13.61 36.20 -37.56
CA GLY A 347 13.00 35.83 -36.28
C GLY A 347 12.25 34.48 -36.19
N THR A 348 12.39 33.55 -37.14
CA THR A 348 11.43 32.43 -37.28
C THR A 348 11.79 31.09 -36.63
N ALA A 349 13.05 30.85 -36.29
CA ALA A 349 13.51 29.52 -35.86
C ALA A 349 13.01 29.14 -34.45
N GLU A 350 13.09 30.07 -33.48
CA GLU A 350 12.64 29.84 -32.10
C GLU A 350 11.11 29.69 -31.99
N VAL A 351 10.36 30.44 -32.79
CA VAL A 351 8.89 30.34 -32.86
C VAL A 351 8.48 28.95 -33.38
N GLY A 352 9.24 28.39 -34.33
CA GLY A 352 9.02 27.05 -34.86
C GLY A 352 9.28 25.94 -33.83
N LEU A 353 10.33 26.05 -33.02
CA LEU A 353 10.66 25.07 -31.98
C LEU A 353 9.64 25.06 -30.85
N LYS A 354 9.26 26.24 -30.33
CA LYS A 354 8.23 26.37 -29.28
C LYS A 354 6.90 25.77 -29.73
N GLN A 355 6.49 25.99 -30.97
CA GLN A 355 5.24 25.44 -31.51
C GLN A 355 5.27 23.91 -31.65
N ARG A 356 6.41 23.32 -32.03
CA ARG A 356 6.59 21.86 -32.11
C ARG A 356 6.55 21.21 -30.74
N ILE A 357 7.21 21.81 -29.76
CA ILE A 357 7.15 21.36 -28.37
C ILE A 357 5.70 21.41 -27.88
N LYS A 358 4.98 22.52 -28.10
CA LYS A 358 3.57 22.65 -27.74
C LYS A 358 2.68 21.56 -28.38
N ARG A 359 2.90 21.24 -29.66
CA ARG A 359 2.18 20.17 -30.36
C ARG A 359 2.49 18.80 -29.76
N ALA A 360 3.76 18.48 -29.53
CA ALA A 360 4.16 17.23 -28.89
C ALA A 360 3.49 17.08 -27.52
N PHE A 361 3.53 18.12 -26.68
CA PHE A 361 2.88 18.09 -25.37
C PHE A 361 1.35 18.00 -25.44
N SER A 362 0.72 18.59 -26.47
CA SER A 362 -0.71 18.41 -26.68
C SER A 362 -1.07 16.95 -26.95
N VAL A 363 -0.25 16.23 -27.72
CA VAL A 363 -0.45 14.79 -27.99
C VAL A 363 -0.23 13.97 -26.71
N VAL A 364 0.85 14.25 -25.98
CA VAL A 364 1.19 13.56 -24.73
C VAL A 364 0.10 13.75 -23.66
N ILE A 365 -0.41 14.98 -23.49
CA ILE A 365 -1.48 15.25 -22.53
C ILE A 365 -2.78 14.56 -22.95
N ALA A 366 -3.13 14.58 -24.24
CA ALA A 366 -4.32 13.89 -24.74
C ALA A 366 -4.22 12.37 -24.47
N SER A 367 -3.08 11.76 -24.77
CA SER A 367 -2.80 10.34 -24.48
C SER A 367 -2.93 10.02 -22.99
N PHE A 368 -2.36 10.86 -22.12
CA PHE A 368 -2.48 10.71 -20.67
C PHE A 368 -3.92 10.80 -20.19
N VAL A 369 -4.70 11.77 -20.68
CA VAL A 369 -6.12 11.91 -20.31
C VAL A 369 -6.91 10.67 -20.73
N THR A 370 -6.71 10.17 -21.95
CA THR A 370 -7.33 8.92 -22.41
C THR A 370 -6.97 7.74 -21.50
N LEU A 371 -5.70 7.59 -21.16
CA LEU A 371 -5.22 6.55 -20.25
C LEU A 371 -5.83 6.70 -18.85
N ALA A 372 -5.85 7.90 -18.29
CA ALA A 372 -6.39 8.17 -16.97
C ALA A 372 -7.90 7.88 -16.89
N VAL A 373 -8.66 8.23 -17.93
CA VAL A 373 -10.09 7.91 -18.04
C VAL A 373 -10.30 6.39 -18.11
N ALA A 374 -9.55 5.69 -18.95
CA ALA A 374 -9.64 4.23 -19.07
C ALA A 374 -9.28 3.52 -17.74
N MET A 375 -8.21 3.95 -17.08
CA MET A 375 -7.80 3.40 -15.79
C MET A 375 -8.78 3.74 -14.66
N SER A 376 -9.44 4.90 -14.72
CA SER A 376 -10.49 5.26 -13.76
C SER A 376 -11.68 4.31 -13.87
N ALA A 377 -12.15 4.02 -15.08
CA ALA A 377 -13.19 3.03 -15.31
C ALA A 377 -12.78 1.66 -14.75
N LEU A 378 -11.54 1.24 -14.99
CA LEU A 378 -11.02 -0.03 -14.48
C LEU A 378 -10.88 -0.07 -12.96
N PHE A 379 -10.52 1.05 -12.33
CA PHE A 379 -10.43 1.18 -10.87
C PHE A 379 -11.79 0.97 -10.19
N PHE A 380 -12.88 1.44 -10.81
CA PHE A 380 -14.24 1.27 -10.30
C PHE A 380 -14.87 -0.06 -10.72
N ALA A 381 -14.61 -0.54 -11.93
CA ALA A 381 -15.19 -1.77 -12.48
C ALA A 381 -14.53 -3.05 -11.94
N GLY A 382 -13.23 -3.03 -11.67
CA GLY A 382 -12.50 -4.18 -11.17
C GLY A 382 -12.80 -4.43 -9.69
N MET A 383 -13.38 -5.58 -9.36
CA MET A 383 -13.45 -6.15 -8.00
C MET A 383 -12.04 -6.33 -7.43
N GLY A 384 -11.43 -5.22 -6.98
CA GLY A 384 -10.14 -5.03 -6.32
C GLY A 384 -8.86 -5.64 -6.91
N LEU A 385 -8.94 -6.69 -7.74
CA LEU A 385 -7.84 -7.40 -8.39
C LEU A 385 -7.13 -6.51 -9.42
N LEU A 386 -7.88 -5.74 -10.21
CA LEU A 386 -7.32 -4.87 -11.26
C LEU A 386 -7.02 -3.44 -10.76
N LYS A 387 -7.35 -3.13 -9.51
CA LYS A 387 -7.09 -1.79 -8.95
C LYS A 387 -5.60 -1.47 -8.94
N GLY A 388 -4.74 -2.46 -8.68
CA GLY A 388 -3.31 -2.22 -8.67
C GLY A 388 -2.73 -1.90 -10.03
N PHE A 389 -3.22 -2.56 -11.08
CA PHE A 389 -2.87 -2.21 -12.46
C PHE A 389 -3.25 -0.75 -12.78
N ALA A 390 -4.48 -0.34 -12.47
CA ALA A 390 -4.94 1.01 -12.74
C ALA A 390 -4.12 2.08 -11.98
N ILE A 391 -3.90 1.90 -10.68
CA ILE A 391 -3.15 2.84 -9.84
C ILE A 391 -1.72 3.01 -10.35
N MET A 392 -1.01 1.90 -10.57
CA MET A 392 0.40 1.97 -10.98
C MET A 392 0.57 2.58 -12.36
N THR A 393 -0.34 2.28 -13.30
CA THR A 393 -0.31 2.85 -14.65
C THR A 393 -0.55 4.37 -14.63
N VAL A 394 -1.55 4.85 -13.88
CA VAL A 394 -1.83 6.29 -13.78
C VAL A 394 -0.70 7.03 -13.07
N LEU A 395 -0.18 6.49 -11.97
CA LEU A 395 0.93 7.12 -11.24
C LEU A 395 2.18 7.26 -12.11
N GLY A 396 2.50 6.22 -12.89
CA GLY A 396 3.67 6.23 -13.76
C GLY A 396 3.52 7.23 -14.90
N ALA A 397 2.37 7.22 -15.57
CA ALA A 397 2.06 8.17 -16.64
C ALA A 397 2.02 9.63 -16.11
N LEU A 398 1.48 9.85 -14.90
CA LEU A 398 1.42 11.17 -14.28
C LEU A 398 2.82 11.71 -13.96
N TYR A 399 3.67 10.92 -13.29
CA TYR A 399 5.07 11.29 -13.05
C TYR A 399 5.80 11.57 -14.37
N GLY A 400 5.50 10.75 -15.35
CA GLY A 400 5.87 10.93 -16.74
C GLY A 400 5.64 12.34 -17.26
N VAL A 401 4.36 12.68 -17.43
CA VAL A 401 3.88 13.93 -18.02
C VAL A 401 4.43 15.15 -17.28
N LEU A 402 4.53 15.07 -15.96
CA LEU A 402 4.95 16.21 -15.12
C LEU A 402 6.46 16.41 -15.07
N ILE A 403 7.24 15.32 -15.10
CA ILE A 403 8.68 15.35 -14.81
C ILE A 403 9.49 14.87 -16.01
N THR A 404 9.35 13.61 -16.41
CA THR A 404 10.28 12.98 -17.35
C THR A 404 10.14 13.50 -18.77
N ARG A 405 8.91 13.66 -19.28
CA ARG A 405 8.67 14.18 -20.64
C ARG A 405 9.16 15.63 -20.82
N PRO A 406 8.88 16.57 -19.88
CA PRO A 406 9.46 17.92 -19.95
C PRO A 406 10.99 17.93 -19.91
N VAL A 407 11.61 17.15 -19.02
CA VAL A 407 13.08 17.05 -18.98
C VAL A 407 13.63 16.54 -20.31
N TYR A 408 13.00 15.51 -20.87
CA TYR A 408 13.42 14.96 -22.16
C TYR A 408 13.27 15.97 -23.30
N ALA A 409 12.14 16.70 -23.37
CA ALA A 409 11.93 17.73 -24.37
C ALA A 409 12.98 18.85 -24.28
N ASP A 410 13.37 19.25 -23.06
CA ASP A 410 14.44 20.22 -22.83
C ASP A 410 15.80 19.68 -23.31
N ILE A 411 16.08 18.39 -23.13
CA ILE A 411 17.31 17.75 -23.63
C ILE A 411 17.32 17.73 -25.17
N VAL A 412 16.25 17.26 -25.81
CA VAL A 412 16.18 17.14 -27.28
C VAL A 412 16.16 18.50 -27.96
N SER A 413 15.44 19.48 -27.41
CA SER A 413 15.40 20.84 -27.96
C SER A 413 16.78 21.49 -28.01
N ARG A 414 17.64 21.25 -27.02
CA ARG A 414 19.04 21.73 -27.02
C ARG A 414 19.93 20.99 -28.02
N LEU A 415 19.69 19.70 -28.25
CA LEU A 415 20.39 18.93 -29.28
C LEU A 415 20.06 19.43 -30.70
N VAL A 416 18.87 20.00 -30.90
CA VAL A 416 18.41 20.54 -32.20
C VAL A 416 18.70 22.04 -32.35
N GLY A 417 18.62 22.82 -31.27
CA GLY A 417 18.85 24.27 -31.28
C GLY A 417 20.30 24.70 -31.06
N GLY A 418 21.21 23.77 -30.80
CA GLY A 418 22.65 24.01 -30.65
C GLY A 418 23.46 23.89 -31.96
N GLU A 419 22.81 23.97 -33.12
CA GLU A 419 23.45 24.18 -34.43
C GLU A 419 23.49 25.66 -34.81
#